data_AF-A0A5B9W700-F1
#
_entry.id   AF-A0A5B9W700-F1
#
_cell.length_a   1.000
_cell.length_b   1.000
_cell.length_c   1.000
_cell.angle_alpha   90.00
_cell.angle_beta   90.00
_cell.angle_gamma   90.00
#
_symmetry.space_group_name_H-M   'P 1'
#
loop_
_entity.id
_entity.type
_entity.pdbx_description
1 polymer ?
#
loop_
_entity_poly.entity_id
_entity_poly.type
_entity_poly.pdbx_seq_one_letter_code
_entity_poly.pdbx_strand_id
1 'polypeptide(L)'
;MTPTAFPARIHVLLARRAPVGVVIRRGPSKRVCTVLWDRTADAFRLGQWLHGRVYERRSDVSPDGTHLIYFAMDGHWDGEAGGSWTAISRVPYLKALTLLAKGDCWHGGGLFTGGGRYWLNDGCGHASIRESHEVVRDLKYQPDRHFGGECPGVYYARLLRDGWTLIRREAIGRWKAMSVFEKPAPGGWTLRKLAHEEVGAPPGKGCYWDEHELDGPGGRISCPDWEWAEVDGDRLAWAAAGKLFGGRPGEGGIAASAELHDFNGMEFEAIAAPY
;
A
#
# COMPACT_ATOMS: atom_id res chain seq x y z
N MET A 1 -25.72 11.98 20.40
CA MET A 1 -24.65 11.00 20.12
C MET A 1 -23.59 11.72 19.29
N THR A 2 -22.41 11.96 19.86
CA THR A 2 -21.28 12.53 19.12
C THR A 2 -20.90 11.53 18.03
N PRO A 3 -20.79 11.92 16.75
CA PRO A 3 -20.35 11.00 15.72
C PRO A 3 -18.98 10.43 16.11
N THR A 4 -18.85 9.11 16.15
CA THR A 4 -17.56 8.46 16.33
C THR A 4 -16.72 8.79 15.10
N ALA A 5 -15.81 9.76 15.23
CA ALA A 5 -14.88 10.12 14.17
C ALA A 5 -13.83 9.01 14.06
N PHE A 6 -13.86 8.26 12.95
CA PHE A 6 -12.82 7.29 12.66
C PHE A 6 -11.63 8.02 12.01
N PRO A 7 -10.39 7.75 12.46
CA PRO A 7 -9.21 8.25 11.78
C PRO A 7 -9.17 7.86 10.30
N ALA A 8 -8.47 8.65 9.49
CA ALA A 8 -8.14 8.28 8.13
C ALA A 8 -7.32 6.98 8.14
N ARG A 9 -7.52 6.12 7.14
CA ARG A 9 -6.64 4.96 6.94
C ARG A 9 -5.54 5.35 5.98
N ILE A 10 -4.30 5.06 6.34
CA ILE A 10 -3.15 5.31 5.49
C ILE A 10 -2.40 4.02 5.21
N HIS A 11 -1.87 3.92 3.99
CA HIS A 11 -0.96 2.86 3.58
C HIS A 11 0.14 3.49 2.76
N VAL A 12 1.38 3.05 2.94
CA VAL A 12 2.53 3.69 2.30
C VAL A 12 3.23 2.69 1.38
N LEU A 13 3.58 3.18 0.19
CA LEU A 13 4.41 2.48 -0.80
C LEU A 13 5.76 3.16 -0.85
N LEU A 14 6.86 2.41 -0.72
CA LEU A 14 8.22 2.96 -0.74
C LEU A 14 8.94 2.61 -2.04
N ALA A 15 9.52 3.60 -2.69
CA ALA A 15 10.39 3.39 -3.83
C ALA A 15 11.68 2.70 -3.38
N ARG A 16 12.06 1.63 -4.08
CA ARG A 16 13.20 0.78 -3.68
C ARG A 16 14.57 1.42 -3.89
N ARG A 17 14.69 2.41 -4.79
CA ARG A 17 15.96 3.03 -5.20
C ARG A 17 15.90 4.57 -5.21
N ALA A 18 14.89 5.16 -4.59
CA ALA A 18 14.74 6.60 -4.46
C ALA A 18 14.12 6.94 -3.10
N PRO A 19 14.42 8.11 -2.49
CA PRO A 19 13.84 8.53 -1.21
C PRO A 19 12.38 9.00 -1.37
N VAL A 20 11.58 8.28 -2.15
CA VAL A 20 10.19 8.58 -2.45
C VAL A 20 9.29 7.56 -1.76
N GLY A 21 8.29 8.06 -1.04
CA GLY A 21 7.13 7.29 -0.59
C GLY A 21 5.84 7.85 -1.18
N VAL A 22 4.83 7.00 -1.35
CA VAL A 22 3.47 7.40 -1.70
C VAL A 22 2.54 6.94 -0.60
N VAL A 23 1.93 7.89 0.09
CA VAL A 23 0.89 7.64 1.09
C VAL A 23 -0.46 7.62 0.38
N ILE A 24 -1.18 6.52 0.48
CA ILE A 24 -2.57 6.39 0.04
C ILE A 24 -3.46 6.60 1.28
N ARG A 25 -4.15 7.75 1.31
CA ARG A 25 -5.01 8.17 2.42
C ARG A 25 -6.47 7.98 2.04
N ARG A 26 -7.20 7.17 2.80
CA ARG A 26 -8.63 6.85 2.59
C ARG A 26 -9.49 7.23 3.79
N GLY A 27 -10.69 7.73 3.51
CA GLY A 27 -11.73 7.92 4.51
C GLY A 27 -11.63 9.26 5.24
N PRO A 28 -12.61 9.57 6.12
CA PRO A 28 -13.82 8.79 6.39
C PRO A 28 -14.89 8.83 5.27
N SER A 29 -14.67 9.59 4.20
CA SER A 29 -15.57 9.65 3.02
C SER A 29 -15.21 8.64 1.91
N LYS A 30 -16.06 8.49 0.87
CA LYS A 30 -15.77 7.73 -0.37
C LYS A 30 -14.74 8.44 -1.27
N ARG A 31 -13.70 9.00 -0.66
CA ARG A 31 -12.62 9.73 -1.33
C ARG A 31 -11.30 9.19 -0.84
N VAL A 32 -10.35 9.15 -1.76
CA VAL A 32 -8.97 8.72 -1.52
C VAL A 32 -8.05 9.74 -2.14
N CYS A 33 -6.93 10.03 -1.49
CA CYS A 33 -5.87 10.81 -2.09
C CYS A 33 -4.53 10.11 -1.98
N THR A 34 -3.62 10.58 -2.81
CA THR A 34 -2.21 10.21 -2.78
C THR A 34 -1.39 11.42 -2.36
N VAL A 35 -0.40 11.18 -1.50
CA VAL A 35 0.51 12.20 -0.98
C VAL A 35 1.93 11.70 -1.21
N LEU A 36 2.77 12.56 -1.82
CA LEU A 36 4.20 12.33 -1.90
C LEU A 36 4.81 12.47 -0.51
N TRP A 37 5.64 11.51 -0.13
CA TRP A 37 6.56 11.62 0.99
C TRP A 37 7.99 11.66 0.45
N ASP A 38 8.65 12.81 0.58
CA ASP A 38 10.09 12.94 0.42
C ASP A 38 10.75 12.47 1.72
N ARG A 39 11.40 11.32 1.66
CA ARG A 39 12.03 10.66 2.82
C ARG A 39 13.37 11.25 3.21
N THR A 40 13.95 12.13 2.39
CA THR A 40 15.20 12.82 2.74
C THR A 40 14.93 13.94 3.74
N ALA A 41 13.82 14.67 3.57
CA ALA A 41 13.45 15.79 4.42
C ALA A 41 12.23 15.53 5.32
N ASP A 42 11.60 14.35 5.19
CA ASP A 42 10.28 14.05 5.74
C ASP A 42 9.22 15.10 5.36
N ALA A 43 9.26 15.52 4.09
CA ALA A 43 8.33 16.49 3.54
C ALA A 43 7.17 15.78 2.83
N PHE A 44 5.95 16.31 3.03
CA PHE A 44 4.73 15.74 2.47
C PHE A 44 4.08 16.72 1.51
N ARG A 45 3.71 16.25 0.32
CA ARG A 45 3.02 17.05 -0.70
C ARG A 45 1.83 16.32 -1.28
N LEU A 46 0.66 16.93 -1.17
CA LEU A 46 -0.56 16.39 -1.76
C LEU A 46 -0.41 16.22 -3.28
N GLY A 47 -0.83 15.07 -3.78
CA GLY A 47 -0.83 14.72 -5.20
C GLY A 47 -2.19 14.95 -5.84
N GLN A 48 -3.08 13.96 -5.71
CA GLN A 48 -4.41 14.07 -6.30
C GLN A 48 -5.47 13.31 -5.50
N TRP A 49 -6.69 13.82 -5.53
CA TRP A 49 -7.88 13.17 -5.00
C TRP A 49 -8.62 12.38 -6.09
N LEU A 50 -9.23 11.27 -5.68
CA LEU A 50 -10.14 10.46 -6.47
C LEU A 50 -11.43 10.23 -5.66
N HIS A 51 -12.57 10.39 -6.32
CA HIS A 51 -13.86 9.91 -5.82
C HIS A 51 -13.98 8.42 -6.11
N GLY A 52 -13.95 7.59 -5.07
CA GLY A 52 -13.89 6.14 -5.21
C GLY A 52 -12.92 5.52 -4.21
N ARG A 53 -12.34 4.40 -4.62
CA ARG A 53 -11.39 3.61 -3.83
C ARG A 53 -10.15 3.33 -4.64
N VAL A 54 -8.98 3.47 -4.01
CA VAL A 54 -7.75 2.81 -4.44
C VAL A 54 -7.53 1.62 -3.52
N TYR A 55 -7.19 0.47 -4.09
CA TYR A 55 -6.83 -0.73 -3.35
C TYR A 55 -5.32 -0.71 -3.10
N GLU A 56 -4.94 -0.20 -1.95
CA GLU A 56 -3.56 0.04 -1.53
C GLU A 56 -2.68 -1.22 -1.57
N ARG A 57 -3.28 -2.38 -1.24
CA ARG A 57 -2.65 -3.70 -1.28
C ARG A 57 -2.45 -4.26 -2.69
N ARG A 58 -3.06 -3.64 -3.70
CA ARG A 58 -2.92 -3.96 -5.14
C ARG A 58 -2.19 -2.86 -5.92
N SER A 59 -1.48 -2.00 -5.22
CA SER A 59 -0.75 -0.86 -5.82
C SER A 59 0.76 -1.04 -5.66
N ASP A 60 1.58 -0.27 -6.36
CA ASP A 60 3.03 -0.31 -6.19
C ASP A 60 3.66 0.96 -6.76
N VAL A 61 4.85 1.31 -6.28
CA VAL A 61 5.63 2.46 -6.79
C VAL A 61 6.86 1.94 -7.52
N SER A 62 7.21 2.60 -8.63
CA SER A 62 8.37 2.21 -9.43
C SER A 62 9.65 2.33 -8.62
N PRO A 63 10.70 1.55 -8.92
CA PRO A 63 11.93 1.55 -8.12
C PRO A 63 12.57 2.94 -7.99
N ASP A 64 12.48 3.76 -9.01
CA ASP A 64 12.96 5.15 -9.07
C ASP A 64 11.98 6.19 -8.50
N GLY A 65 10.77 5.77 -8.09
CA GLY A 65 9.79 6.65 -7.47
C GLY A 65 9.02 7.55 -8.44
N THR A 66 9.12 7.34 -9.75
CA THR A 66 8.51 8.23 -10.75
C THR A 66 7.09 7.83 -11.13
N HIS A 67 6.72 6.54 -11.02
CA HIS A 67 5.42 6.02 -11.44
C HIS A 67 4.71 5.24 -10.33
N LEU A 68 3.39 5.29 -10.34
CA LEU A 68 2.50 4.57 -9.45
C LEU A 68 1.61 3.67 -10.29
N ILE A 69 1.59 2.36 -10.01
CA ILE A 69 0.56 1.43 -10.50
C ILE A 69 -0.45 1.22 -9.38
N TYR A 70 -1.74 1.29 -9.69
CA TYR A 70 -2.78 1.13 -8.68
C TYR A 70 -4.05 0.54 -9.28
N PHE A 71 -4.77 -0.23 -8.45
CA PHE A 71 -6.12 -0.68 -8.76
C PHE A 71 -7.14 0.24 -8.10
N ALA A 72 -8.14 0.68 -8.84
CA ALA A 72 -9.18 1.57 -8.36
C ALA A 72 -10.58 1.13 -8.78
N MET A 73 -11.59 1.63 -8.04
CA MET A 73 -13.01 1.40 -8.29
C MET A 73 -13.80 2.63 -7.86
N ASP A 74 -14.71 3.08 -8.71
CA ASP A 74 -15.70 4.13 -8.40
C ASP A 74 -17.15 3.61 -8.47
N GLY A 75 -17.36 2.41 -9.03
CA GLY A 75 -18.68 1.78 -9.16
C GLY A 75 -19.53 2.37 -10.28
N HIS A 76 -18.96 3.17 -11.17
CA HIS A 76 -19.64 3.67 -12.37
C HIS A 76 -19.55 2.62 -13.49
N TRP A 77 -20.36 1.56 -13.36
CA TRP A 77 -20.32 0.36 -14.20
C TRP A 77 -20.61 0.61 -15.69
N ASP A 78 -21.33 1.68 -16.00
CA ASP A 78 -21.66 2.06 -17.39
C ASP A 78 -20.57 2.92 -18.05
N GLY A 79 -19.48 3.25 -17.33
CA GLY A 79 -18.38 4.06 -17.86
C GLY A 79 -17.36 3.28 -18.67
N GLU A 80 -16.41 4.02 -19.25
CA GLU A 80 -15.35 3.47 -20.11
C GLU A 80 -14.57 2.32 -19.44
N ALA A 81 -14.31 2.43 -18.13
CA ALA A 81 -13.57 1.44 -17.36
C ALA A 81 -14.43 0.30 -16.79
N GLY A 82 -15.76 0.36 -16.94
CA GLY A 82 -16.67 -0.58 -16.29
C GLY A 82 -16.59 -0.51 -14.76
N GLY A 83 -16.51 0.69 -14.18
CA GLY A 83 -16.52 0.90 -12.74
C GLY A 83 -15.25 0.54 -11.96
N SER A 84 -14.29 -0.19 -12.55
CA SER A 84 -13.01 -0.54 -11.91
C SER A 84 -11.86 -0.68 -12.92
N TRP A 85 -10.63 -0.34 -12.53
CA TRP A 85 -9.49 -0.32 -13.43
C TRP A 85 -8.16 -0.48 -12.72
N THR A 86 -7.16 -0.94 -13.48
CA THR A 86 -5.76 -0.74 -13.16
C THR A 86 -5.24 0.47 -13.94
N ALA A 87 -4.59 1.39 -13.25
CA ALA A 87 -3.98 2.56 -13.87
C ALA A 87 -2.50 2.67 -13.49
N ILE A 88 -1.72 3.28 -14.38
CA ILE A 88 -0.35 3.71 -14.10
C ILE A 88 -0.29 5.22 -14.31
N SER A 89 0.21 5.96 -13.32
CA SER A 89 0.34 7.42 -13.34
C SER A 89 1.76 7.84 -12.94
N ARG A 90 2.07 9.14 -13.06
CA ARG A 90 3.29 9.69 -12.45
C ARG A 90 3.05 9.99 -10.97
N VAL A 91 4.01 9.68 -10.12
CA VAL A 91 3.95 10.02 -8.69
C VAL A 91 3.94 11.53 -8.50
N PRO A 92 3.13 12.08 -7.57
CA PRO A 92 2.14 11.43 -6.70
C PRO A 92 0.70 11.54 -7.22
N TYR A 93 0.46 11.64 -8.54
CA TYR A 93 -0.86 11.91 -9.10
C TYR A 93 -1.63 10.62 -9.43
N LEU A 94 -2.94 10.74 -9.66
CA LEU A 94 -3.84 9.65 -10.06
C LEU A 94 -4.34 9.84 -11.51
N LYS A 95 -3.82 10.81 -12.25
CA LYS A 95 -4.11 10.93 -13.68
C LYS A 95 -3.39 9.82 -14.43
N ALA A 96 -4.15 8.84 -14.90
CA ALA A 96 -3.62 7.69 -15.61
C ALA A 96 -2.87 8.13 -16.88
N LEU A 97 -1.67 7.58 -17.06
CA LEU A 97 -0.94 7.51 -18.33
C LEU A 97 -1.36 6.25 -19.09
N THR A 98 -1.41 5.12 -18.38
CA THR A 98 -1.97 3.86 -18.86
C THR A 98 -3.25 3.55 -18.08
N LEU A 99 -4.33 3.19 -18.77
CA LEU A 99 -5.64 2.88 -18.18
C LEU A 99 -6.15 1.55 -18.74
N LEU A 100 -6.36 0.59 -17.85
CA LEU A 100 -6.75 -0.77 -18.15
C LEU A 100 -8.07 -1.07 -17.43
N ALA A 101 -9.18 -1.13 -18.18
CA ALA A 101 -10.51 -1.43 -17.66
C ALA A 101 -10.57 -2.87 -17.12
N LYS A 102 -11.23 -3.06 -15.96
CA LYS A 102 -11.43 -4.40 -15.39
C LYS A 102 -12.88 -4.85 -15.37
N GLY A 103 -13.85 -3.97 -15.08
CA GLY A 103 -15.26 -4.36 -15.04
C GLY A 103 -15.72 -5.11 -13.78
N ASP A 104 -14.80 -5.52 -12.91
CA ASP A 104 -15.08 -6.21 -11.64
C ASP A 104 -13.94 -6.00 -10.62
N CYS A 105 -14.03 -6.59 -9.43
CA CYS A 105 -13.02 -6.48 -8.38
C CYS A 105 -12.16 -7.74 -8.18
N TRP A 106 -12.21 -8.71 -9.10
CA TRP A 106 -11.31 -9.86 -9.14
C TRP A 106 -10.05 -9.46 -9.91
N HIS A 107 -8.86 -9.77 -9.38
CA HIS A 107 -7.59 -9.33 -9.99
C HIS A 107 -7.43 -7.80 -10.02
N GLY A 108 -6.60 -7.29 -10.91
CA GLY A 108 -6.26 -5.87 -10.97
C GLY A 108 -5.12 -5.48 -10.04
N GLY A 109 -4.51 -4.34 -10.37
CA GLY A 109 -3.28 -3.87 -9.77
C GLY A 109 -2.05 -4.53 -10.38
N GLY A 110 -0.90 -4.32 -9.77
CA GLY A 110 0.35 -4.88 -10.30
C GLY A 110 1.57 -4.43 -9.53
N LEU A 111 2.73 -4.81 -10.05
CA LEU A 111 4.05 -4.53 -9.48
C LEU A 111 4.97 -3.99 -10.56
N PHE A 112 5.85 -3.06 -10.20
CA PHE A 112 6.98 -2.73 -11.05
C PHE A 112 8.06 -3.81 -10.96
N THR A 113 8.44 -4.36 -12.11
CA THR A 113 9.46 -5.41 -12.24
C THR A 113 10.85 -4.80 -12.44
N GLY A 114 10.93 -3.55 -12.88
CA GLY A 114 12.16 -2.79 -13.08
C GLY A 114 11.89 -1.33 -13.44
N GLY A 115 12.91 -0.63 -13.95
CA GLY A 115 12.73 0.72 -14.49
C GLY A 115 11.84 0.69 -15.73
N GLY A 116 10.71 1.41 -15.71
CA GLY A 116 9.76 1.48 -16.82
C GLY A 116 9.07 0.16 -17.16
N ARG A 117 9.11 -0.87 -16.31
CA ARG A 117 8.47 -2.17 -16.56
C ARG A 117 7.55 -2.60 -15.43
N TYR A 118 6.39 -3.13 -15.78
CA TYR A 118 5.39 -3.56 -14.81
C TYR A 118 4.78 -4.92 -15.14
N TRP A 119 4.46 -5.68 -14.10
CA TRP A 119 3.60 -6.84 -14.15
C TRP A 119 2.18 -6.44 -13.78
N LEU A 120 1.21 -6.94 -14.53
CA LEU A 120 -0.22 -6.74 -14.28
C LEU A 120 -0.80 -8.02 -13.68
N ASN A 121 -1.50 -7.88 -12.56
CA ASN A 121 -2.33 -8.95 -12.01
C ASN A 121 -3.60 -9.09 -12.86
N ASP A 122 -3.47 -9.76 -14.00
CA ASP A 122 -4.43 -9.63 -15.11
C ASP A 122 -5.64 -10.57 -14.98
N GLY A 123 -5.44 -11.78 -14.45
CA GLY A 123 -6.52 -12.77 -14.30
C GLY A 123 -7.19 -13.13 -15.62
N CYS A 124 -8.51 -12.91 -15.70
CA CYS A 124 -9.30 -13.10 -16.91
C CYS A 124 -9.13 -12.00 -17.97
N GLY A 125 -8.27 -11.00 -17.70
CA GLY A 125 -7.92 -9.94 -18.64
C GLY A 125 -8.42 -8.55 -18.21
N HIS A 126 -7.73 -7.53 -18.72
CA HIS A 126 -8.17 -6.14 -18.74
C HIS A 126 -8.32 -5.67 -20.18
N ALA A 127 -9.30 -4.81 -20.45
CA ALA A 127 -9.38 -4.11 -21.73
C ALA A 127 -8.52 -2.84 -21.67
N SER A 128 -7.63 -2.68 -22.65
CA SER A 128 -6.77 -1.49 -22.73
C SER A 128 -7.56 -0.30 -23.27
N ILE A 129 -7.73 0.75 -22.48
CA ILE A 129 -8.37 2.01 -22.90
C ILE A 129 -7.30 2.98 -23.40
N ARG A 130 -6.20 3.08 -22.66
CA ARG A 130 -5.09 3.98 -22.96
C ARG A 130 -3.78 3.33 -22.56
N GLU A 131 -2.76 3.51 -23.40
CA GLU A 131 -1.40 3.07 -23.13
C GLU A 131 -0.42 4.23 -23.27
N SER A 132 0.62 4.23 -22.44
CA SER A 132 1.73 5.18 -22.52
C SER A 132 3.03 4.43 -22.81
N HIS A 133 3.91 5.06 -23.59
CA HIS A 133 5.25 4.54 -23.85
C HIS A 133 6.23 4.74 -22.69
N GLU A 134 5.85 5.47 -21.63
CA GLU A 134 6.69 5.65 -20.43
C GLU A 134 6.91 4.35 -19.66
N VAL A 135 5.99 3.40 -19.78
CA VAL A 135 6.02 2.12 -19.07
C VAL A 135 5.59 1.00 -19.99
N VAL A 136 6.22 -0.16 -19.86
CA VAL A 136 5.96 -1.32 -20.72
C VAL A 136 5.58 -2.52 -19.86
N ARG A 137 4.53 -3.24 -20.28
CA ARG A 137 4.11 -4.47 -19.60
C ARG A 137 5.18 -5.55 -19.78
N ASP A 138 5.61 -6.12 -18.67
CA ASP A 138 6.51 -7.26 -18.62
C ASP A 138 5.70 -8.56 -18.69
N LEU A 139 5.56 -9.09 -19.91
CA LEU A 139 4.81 -10.32 -20.17
C LEU A 139 5.54 -11.59 -19.72
N LYS A 140 6.84 -11.50 -19.42
CA LYS A 140 7.65 -12.65 -19.01
C LYS A 140 7.73 -12.79 -17.49
N TYR A 141 7.58 -11.69 -16.77
CA TYR A 141 7.60 -11.73 -15.31
C TYR A 141 6.37 -12.45 -14.74
N GLN A 142 6.63 -13.33 -13.78
CA GLN A 142 5.62 -13.90 -12.91
C GLN A 142 6.11 -13.80 -11.46
N PRO A 143 5.25 -13.48 -10.49
CA PRO A 143 5.62 -13.57 -9.09
C PRO A 143 6.06 -14.99 -8.73
N ASP A 144 7.12 -15.13 -7.93
CA ASP A 144 7.69 -16.42 -7.52
C ASP A 144 6.68 -17.34 -6.82
N ARG A 145 5.69 -16.74 -6.17
CA ARG A 145 4.61 -17.44 -5.46
C ARG A 145 3.27 -16.81 -5.76
N HIS A 146 2.25 -17.65 -5.91
CA HIS A 146 0.88 -17.23 -6.16
C HIS A 146 0.05 -17.26 -4.88
N PHE A 147 -0.64 -16.15 -4.60
CA PHE A 147 -1.48 -15.99 -3.39
C PHE A 147 -2.94 -15.66 -3.73
N GLY A 148 -3.42 -16.12 -4.89
CA GLY A 148 -4.75 -15.82 -5.41
C GLY A 148 -4.78 -14.53 -6.24
N GLY A 149 -5.96 -14.19 -6.76
CA GLY A 149 -6.14 -13.02 -7.62
C GLY A 149 -6.40 -11.71 -6.87
N GLU A 150 -6.70 -11.75 -5.58
CA GLU A 150 -7.12 -10.54 -4.85
C GLU A 150 -5.95 -9.78 -4.20
N CYS A 151 -6.18 -9.14 -3.06
CA CYS A 151 -5.15 -8.36 -2.36
C CYS A 151 -3.89 -9.17 -2.05
N PRO A 152 -3.95 -10.42 -1.54
CA PRO A 152 -2.73 -11.18 -1.25
C PRO A 152 -1.87 -11.45 -2.49
N GLY A 153 -2.50 -11.62 -3.67
CA GLY A 153 -1.82 -11.91 -4.94
C GLY A 153 -0.79 -10.85 -5.35
N VAL A 154 -1.11 -9.58 -5.10
CA VAL A 154 -0.18 -8.46 -5.34
C VAL A 154 0.60 -8.13 -4.07
N TYR A 155 -0.09 -8.08 -2.93
CA TYR A 155 0.50 -7.61 -1.68
C TYR A 155 1.63 -8.51 -1.18
N TYR A 156 1.41 -9.81 -1.11
CA TYR A 156 2.42 -10.73 -0.59
C TYR A 156 3.59 -10.88 -1.57
N ALA A 157 3.31 -10.87 -2.88
CA ALA A 157 4.36 -10.80 -3.90
C ALA A 157 5.22 -9.54 -3.74
N ARG A 158 4.61 -8.38 -3.47
CA ARG A 158 5.31 -7.13 -3.15
C ARG A 158 6.18 -7.24 -1.91
N LEU A 159 5.64 -7.78 -0.81
CA LEU A 159 6.39 -7.98 0.44
C LEU A 159 7.64 -8.83 0.21
N LEU A 160 7.49 -9.99 -0.46
CA LEU A 160 8.60 -10.88 -0.77
C LEU A 160 9.67 -10.19 -1.62
N ARG A 161 9.23 -9.46 -2.67
CA ARG A 161 10.12 -8.66 -3.51
C ARG A 161 10.87 -7.57 -2.73
N ASP A 162 10.25 -7.03 -1.69
CA ASP A 162 10.75 -5.90 -0.91
C ASP A 162 11.51 -6.34 0.36
N GLY A 163 11.97 -7.59 0.37
CA GLY A 163 12.89 -8.12 1.39
C GLY A 163 12.21 -8.68 2.63
N TRP A 164 10.88 -8.83 2.62
CA TRP A 164 10.18 -9.58 3.66
C TRP A 164 10.27 -11.08 3.40
N THR A 165 10.38 -11.86 4.47
CA THR A 165 10.35 -13.32 4.42
C THR A 165 9.03 -13.82 4.97
N LEU A 166 8.30 -14.63 4.18
CA LEU A 166 7.12 -15.34 4.68
C LEU A 166 7.57 -16.50 5.59
N ILE A 167 7.30 -16.38 6.89
CA ILE A 167 7.68 -17.37 7.91
C ILE A 167 6.65 -18.49 7.99
N ARG A 168 5.37 -18.13 8.05
CA ARG A 168 4.27 -19.09 8.08
C ARG A 168 2.98 -18.49 7.57
N ARG A 169 2.07 -19.37 7.16
CA ARG A 169 0.69 -19.06 6.82
C ARG A 169 -0.20 -20.12 7.45
N GLU A 170 -1.19 -19.69 8.21
CA GLU A 170 -2.03 -20.53 9.04
C GLU A 170 -3.50 -20.24 8.77
N ALA A 171 -4.30 -21.28 8.52
CA ALA A 171 -5.75 -21.17 8.55
C ALA A 171 -6.19 -21.20 10.03
N ILE A 172 -6.71 -20.08 10.53
CA ILE A 172 -7.16 -19.94 11.92
C ILE A 172 -8.63 -20.38 12.06
N GLY A 173 -9.38 -20.35 10.97
CA GLY A 173 -10.76 -20.80 10.96
C GLY A 173 -11.38 -20.75 9.57
N ARG A 174 -12.69 -20.97 9.50
CA ARG A 174 -13.43 -20.87 8.24
C ARG A 174 -13.38 -19.43 7.74
N TRP A 175 -12.83 -19.21 6.54
CA TRP A 175 -12.63 -17.87 5.96
C TRP A 175 -11.74 -16.94 6.78
N LYS A 176 -10.86 -17.51 7.61
CA LYS A 176 -9.89 -16.78 8.42
C LYS A 176 -8.50 -17.40 8.28
N ALA A 177 -7.55 -16.62 7.80
CA ALA A 177 -6.15 -16.98 7.72
C ALA A 177 -5.26 -15.84 8.21
N MET A 178 -4.07 -16.19 8.69
CA MET A 178 -3.03 -15.24 9.06
C MET A 178 -1.72 -15.68 8.42
N SER A 179 -1.00 -14.72 7.86
CA SER A 179 0.36 -14.90 7.36
C SER A 179 1.32 -14.04 8.17
N VAL A 180 2.47 -14.61 8.54
CA VAL A 180 3.49 -13.88 9.30
C VAL A 180 4.69 -13.65 8.41
N PHE A 181 5.03 -12.38 8.22
CA PHE A 181 6.21 -11.94 7.51
C PHE A 181 7.21 -11.33 8.47
N GLU A 182 8.49 -11.54 8.22
CA GLU A 182 9.59 -10.96 8.98
C GLU A 182 10.55 -10.20 8.06
N LYS A 183 11.10 -9.10 8.57
CA LYS A 183 12.12 -8.32 7.89
C LYS A 183 13.16 -7.83 8.90
N PRO A 184 14.47 -8.02 8.64
CA PRO A 184 15.51 -7.47 9.49
C PRO A 184 15.36 -5.96 9.63
N ALA A 185 15.47 -5.46 10.86
CA ALA A 185 15.43 -4.05 11.21
C ALA A 185 16.77 -3.64 11.88
N PRO A 186 17.08 -2.34 11.94
CA PRO A 186 18.31 -1.85 12.57
C PRO A 186 18.47 -2.30 14.04
N GLY A 187 19.72 -2.42 14.49
CA GLY A 187 20.03 -2.69 15.90
C GLY A 187 19.73 -4.13 16.37
N GLY A 188 19.72 -5.10 15.46
CA GLY A 188 19.44 -6.50 15.80
C GLY A 188 17.95 -6.81 16.02
N TRP A 189 17.08 -5.87 15.66
CA TRP A 189 15.64 -6.05 15.69
C TRP A 189 15.13 -6.74 14.43
N THR A 190 13.96 -7.35 14.52
CA THR A 190 13.18 -7.89 13.41
C THR A 190 11.79 -7.29 13.47
N LEU A 191 11.37 -6.65 12.37
CA LEU A 191 10.00 -6.21 12.20
C LEU A 191 9.15 -7.40 11.74
N ARG A 192 8.11 -7.71 12.50
CA ARG A 192 7.13 -8.76 12.18
C ARG A 192 5.84 -8.10 11.71
N LYS A 193 5.25 -8.67 10.67
CA LYS A 193 3.95 -8.27 10.13
C LYS A 193 3.02 -9.47 10.15
N LEU A 194 1.88 -9.32 10.82
CA LEU A 194 0.82 -10.30 10.91
C LEU A 194 -0.29 -9.86 9.96
N ALA A 195 -0.31 -10.43 8.76
CA ALA A 195 -1.28 -10.12 7.73
C ALA A 195 -2.49 -11.04 7.86
N HIS A 196 -3.65 -10.45 8.11
CA HIS A 196 -4.92 -11.14 8.35
C HIS A 196 -5.81 -11.13 7.11
N GLU A 197 -6.40 -12.28 6.82
CA GLU A 197 -7.39 -12.51 5.77
C GLU A 197 -8.67 -13.04 6.46
N GLU A 198 -9.70 -12.21 6.64
CA GLU A 198 -10.87 -12.56 7.47
C GLU A 198 -12.18 -11.98 6.94
N VAL A 199 -13.20 -12.83 6.77
CA VAL A 199 -14.59 -12.37 6.61
C VAL A 199 -15.17 -12.04 7.98
N GLY A 200 -15.71 -10.83 8.14
CA GLY A 200 -16.21 -10.36 9.44
C GLY A 200 -15.11 -9.79 10.34
N ALA A 201 -14.08 -9.18 9.75
CA ALA A 201 -12.97 -8.55 10.46
C ALA A 201 -13.44 -7.56 11.55
N PRO A 202 -12.60 -7.29 12.58
CA PRO A 202 -12.93 -6.38 13.67
C PRO A 202 -13.42 -5.00 13.19
N PRO A 203 -14.24 -4.28 13.99
CA PRO A 203 -14.70 -2.94 13.65
C PRO A 203 -13.54 -2.03 13.22
N GLY A 204 -13.71 -1.33 12.09
CA GLY A 204 -12.66 -0.47 11.55
C GLY A 204 -11.61 -1.19 10.69
N LYS A 205 -11.67 -2.52 10.51
CA LYS A 205 -10.80 -3.27 9.60
C LYS A 205 -11.55 -3.72 8.34
N GLY A 206 -10.80 -3.95 7.27
CA GLY A 206 -11.33 -4.60 6.06
C GLY A 206 -11.06 -6.10 6.12
N CYS A 207 -11.49 -6.87 5.10
CA CYS A 207 -11.17 -8.29 5.04
C CYS A 207 -9.66 -8.61 4.96
N TYR A 208 -8.85 -7.62 4.59
CA TYR A 208 -7.39 -7.67 4.60
C TYR A 208 -6.84 -6.54 5.47
N TRP A 209 -6.13 -6.89 6.54
CA TRP A 209 -5.57 -5.94 7.50
C TRP A 209 -4.29 -6.49 8.13
N ASP A 210 -3.46 -5.61 8.69
CA ASP A 210 -2.20 -6.01 9.30
C ASP A 210 -2.13 -5.55 10.76
N GLU A 211 -1.37 -6.31 11.55
CA GLU A 211 -0.78 -5.92 12.84
C GLU A 211 0.73 -6.08 12.76
N HIS A 212 1.45 -5.50 13.73
CA HIS A 212 2.90 -5.57 13.76
C HIS A 212 3.43 -5.92 15.14
N GLU A 213 4.63 -6.48 15.16
CA GLU A 213 5.42 -6.70 16.35
C GLU A 213 6.88 -6.35 16.06
N LEU A 214 7.64 -6.00 17.09
CA LEU A 214 9.09 -5.90 17.04
C LEU A 214 9.69 -7.01 17.89
N ASP A 215 10.64 -7.75 17.33
CA ASP A 215 11.33 -8.85 18.01
C ASP A 215 12.82 -8.52 18.08
N GLY A 216 13.41 -8.47 19.26
CA GLY A 216 14.79 -8.01 19.41
C GLY A 216 15.41 -8.32 20.77
N PRO A 217 16.58 -7.71 21.08
CA PRO A 217 17.37 -8.05 22.27
C PRO A 217 16.63 -7.88 23.60
N GLY A 218 15.70 -6.94 23.68
CA GLY A 218 14.85 -6.69 24.85
C GLY A 218 13.58 -7.54 24.92
N GLY A 219 13.39 -8.49 23.99
CA GLY A 219 12.18 -9.29 23.85
C GLY A 219 11.22 -8.76 22.79
N ARG A 220 10.01 -9.31 22.79
CA ARG A 220 8.98 -8.98 21.80
C ARG A 220 8.07 -7.86 22.28
N ILE A 221 7.85 -6.88 21.41
CA ILE A 221 6.95 -5.74 21.60
C ILE A 221 5.78 -5.88 20.65
N SER A 222 4.56 -5.93 21.18
CA SER A 222 3.35 -5.92 20.36
C SER A 222 3.01 -4.50 19.93
N CYS A 223 2.64 -4.33 18.67
CA CYS A 223 2.25 -3.04 18.08
C CYS A 223 0.92 -3.20 17.30
N PRO A 224 -0.19 -3.53 18.01
CA PRO A 224 -1.46 -3.89 17.36
C PRO A 224 -2.12 -2.71 16.63
N ASP A 225 -1.83 -1.49 17.06
CA ASP A 225 -2.37 -0.27 16.46
C ASP A 225 -1.65 0.16 15.18
N TRP A 226 -0.56 -0.51 14.81
CA TRP A 226 0.18 -0.22 13.59
C TRP A 226 -0.52 -0.86 12.39
N GLU A 227 -1.19 -0.04 11.59
CA GLU A 227 -1.93 -0.51 10.41
C GLU A 227 -1.00 -0.76 9.21
N TRP A 228 0.20 -0.17 9.25
CA TRP A 228 1.29 -0.36 8.31
C TRP A 228 2.60 -0.06 9.04
N ALA A 229 3.66 -0.81 8.75
CA ALA A 229 5.01 -0.50 9.17
C ALA A 229 6.04 -1.08 8.19
N GLU A 230 7.19 -0.41 8.10
CA GLU A 230 8.29 -0.76 7.20
C GLU A 230 9.63 -0.23 7.74
N VAL A 231 10.72 -0.86 7.31
CA VAL A 231 12.10 -0.39 7.53
C VAL A 231 12.43 0.70 6.51
N ASP A 232 12.82 1.87 7.00
CA ASP A 232 13.19 3.04 6.20
C ASP A 232 14.62 3.45 6.55
N GLY A 233 15.60 2.89 5.82
CA GLY A 233 17.02 3.13 6.10
C GLY A 233 17.44 2.62 7.48
N ASP A 234 17.88 3.52 8.36
CA ASP A 234 18.33 3.22 9.72
C ASP A 234 17.22 3.37 10.79
N ARG A 235 15.97 3.60 10.35
CA ARG A 235 14.80 3.75 11.22
C ARG A 235 13.65 2.83 10.80
N LEU A 236 12.62 2.81 11.63
CA LEU A 236 11.31 2.29 11.31
C LEU A 236 10.37 3.44 11.00
N ALA A 237 9.43 3.21 10.09
CA ALA A 237 8.27 4.06 9.89
C ALA A 237 7.00 3.23 10.08
N TRP A 238 5.98 3.81 10.70
CA TRP A 238 4.70 3.13 10.93
C TRP A 238 3.52 4.10 10.88
N ALA A 239 2.37 3.55 10.49
CA ALA A 239 1.10 4.23 10.45
C ALA A 239 0.23 3.80 11.63
N ALA A 240 -0.28 4.77 12.38
CA ALA A 240 -1.26 4.54 13.44
C ALA A 240 -2.24 5.72 13.51
N ALA A 241 -3.53 5.46 13.69
CA ALA A 241 -4.57 6.47 13.86
C ALA A 241 -4.56 7.60 12.80
N GLY A 242 -4.34 7.25 11.53
CA GLY A 242 -4.30 8.22 10.42
C GLY A 242 -3.07 9.12 10.39
N LYS A 243 -2.02 8.78 11.13
CA LYS A 243 -0.76 9.50 11.22
C LYS A 243 0.40 8.60 10.83
N LEU A 244 1.45 9.19 10.26
CA LEU A 244 2.72 8.52 10.01
C LEU A 244 3.74 8.95 11.06
N PHE A 245 4.46 7.97 11.59
CA PHE A 245 5.50 8.15 12.59
C PHE A 245 6.81 7.54 12.10
N GLY A 246 7.91 8.02 12.65
CA GLY A 246 9.25 7.49 12.46
C GLY A 246 9.99 7.38 13.77
N GLY A 247 10.89 6.41 13.90
CA GLY A 247 11.68 6.18 15.12
C GLY A 247 12.72 5.10 14.94
N ARG A 248 13.77 5.13 15.76
CA ARG A 248 14.88 4.17 15.66
C ARG A 248 14.71 3.07 16.71
N PRO A 249 14.89 1.79 16.35
CA PRO A 249 15.01 0.73 17.35
C PRO A 249 16.22 0.98 18.27
N GLY A 250 16.02 0.83 19.57
CA GLY A 250 17.03 0.89 20.63
C GLY A 250 16.88 -0.29 21.60
N GLU A 251 17.64 -0.33 22.69
CA GLU A 251 17.66 -1.50 23.60
C GLU A 251 16.28 -1.83 24.22
N GLY A 252 15.48 -0.82 24.54
CA GLY A 252 14.16 -0.96 25.17
C GLY A 252 12.96 -0.92 24.22
N GLY A 253 13.17 -0.95 22.89
CA GLY A 253 12.10 -0.79 21.88
C GLY A 253 12.36 0.40 20.97
N ILE A 254 11.32 1.14 20.57
CA ILE A 254 11.53 2.33 19.73
C ILE A 254 11.99 3.51 20.57
N ALA A 255 13.14 4.05 20.22
CA ALA A 255 13.67 5.32 20.70
C ALA A 255 13.44 6.43 19.65
N ALA A 256 13.49 7.68 20.11
CA ALA A 256 13.40 8.87 19.27
C ALA A 256 12.21 8.86 18.29
N SER A 257 11.04 8.43 18.77
CA SER A 257 9.83 8.45 17.95
C SER A 257 9.34 9.88 17.73
N ALA A 258 8.94 10.18 16.51
CA ALA A 258 8.34 11.45 16.13
C ALA A 258 7.15 11.21 15.20
N GLU A 259 6.13 12.07 15.33
CA GLU A 259 5.10 12.20 14.31
C GLU A 259 5.72 12.88 13.08
N LEU A 260 5.64 12.22 11.93
CA LEU A 260 6.10 12.76 10.65
C LEU A 260 4.99 13.58 9.99
N HIS A 261 3.75 13.10 10.05
CA HIS A 261 2.59 13.80 9.48
C HIS A 261 1.25 13.27 10.00
N ASP A 262 0.27 14.17 10.15
CA ASP A 262 -1.13 13.85 10.46
C ASP A 262 -2.03 14.04 9.21
N PHE A 263 -2.65 12.96 8.75
CA PHE A 263 -3.48 12.95 7.54
C PHE A 263 -4.99 13.06 7.83
N ASN A 264 -5.39 13.19 9.10
CA ASN A 264 -6.80 13.18 9.49
C ASN A 264 -7.53 14.43 8.99
N GLY A 265 -6.91 15.61 9.11
CA GLY A 265 -7.51 16.90 8.75
C GLY A 265 -7.62 17.18 7.24
N MET A 266 -7.16 16.27 6.39
CA MET A 266 -7.20 16.48 4.94
C MET A 266 -8.63 16.44 4.37
N GLU A 267 -8.97 17.46 3.60
CA GLU A 267 -10.23 17.58 2.87
C GLU A 267 -10.02 17.50 1.37
N PHE A 268 -11.08 17.22 0.63
CA PHE A 268 -10.98 17.08 -0.83
C PHE A 268 -10.54 18.39 -1.47
N GLU A 269 -9.52 18.29 -2.33
CA GLU A 269 -9.03 19.38 -3.16
C GLU A 269 -9.03 18.96 -4.63
N ALA A 270 -9.62 19.78 -5.49
CA ALA A 270 -9.65 19.54 -6.93
C ALA A 270 -8.30 19.89 -7.56
N ILE A 271 -7.34 18.96 -7.48
CA ILE A 271 -5.99 19.14 -8.04
C ILE A 271 -5.90 18.44 -9.40
N ALA A 272 -5.49 19.20 -10.41
CA ALA A 272 -5.13 18.66 -11.72
C ALA A 272 -3.68 18.17 -11.71
N ALA A 273 -3.43 17.03 -12.35
CA ALA A 273 -2.06 16.59 -12.61
C ALA A 273 -1.41 17.52 -13.67
N PRO A 274 -0.11 17.84 -13.56
CA PRO A 274 0.57 18.84 -14.40
C PRO A 274 0.99 18.31 -15.78
N TYR A 275 0.47 17.17 -16.20
CA TYR A 275 0.70 16.49 -17.48
C TYR A 275 -0.63 15.95 -17.96
#